data_AF-A0A1D9H4T8-F1
#
_entry.id   AF-A0A1D9H4T8-F1
#
_cell.length_a   1.000
_cell.length_b   1.000
_cell.length_c   1.000
_cell.angle_alpha   90.00
_cell.angle_beta   90.00
_cell.angle_gamma   90.00
#
_symmetry.space_group_name_H-M   'P 1'
#
loop_
_entity.id
_entity.type
_entity.pdbx_description
1 polymer ?
#
loop_
_entity_poly.entity_id
_entity_poly.type
_entity_poly.pdbx_seq_one_letter_code
_entity_poly.pdbx_strand_id
1 'polypeptide(L)' 'MDRYSWIGIFAPAGTPPATLRKLTADFQAALNDPETHRKLTQAGFEVMASDGPALDRYAREQYERWKGFVAKTGLKLEE' A
#
# COMPACT_ATOMS: atom_id res chain seq x y z
N MET A 1 10.34 -17.08 2.06
CA MET A 1 10.18 -16.08 0.99
C MET A 1 8.78 -15.49 1.16
N ASP A 2 8.66 -14.30 1.74
CA ASP A 2 7.37 -13.62 1.81
C ASP A 2 7.00 -13.16 0.40
N ARG A 3 6.03 -13.86 -0.19
CA ARG A 3 5.50 -13.66 -1.56
C ARG A 3 4.24 -12.81 -1.56
N TYR A 4 4.11 -11.92 -0.57
CA TYR A 4 2.92 -11.09 -0.45
C TYR A 4 3.11 -9.83 -1.28
N SER A 5 2.26 -9.70 -2.30
CA SER A 5 2.04 -8.41 -2.96
C SER A 5 1.25 -7.52 -2.01
N TRP A 6 1.46 -6.22 -2.10
CA TRP A 6 0.74 -5.23 -1.31
C TRP A 6 -0.01 -4.28 -2.22
N ILE A 7 -1.07 -3.68 -1.67
CA ILE A 7 -1.91 -2.71 -2.35
C ILE A 7 -1.92 -1.44 -1.51
N GLY A 8 -1.66 -0.30 -2.13
CA GLY A 8 -1.75 1.02 -1.52
C GLY A 8 -2.69 1.91 -2.32
N ILE A 9 -3.29 2.90 -1.66
CA ILE A 9 -4.16 3.89 -2.29
C ILE A 9 -3.42 5.24 -2.28
N PHE A 10 -3.31 5.86 -3.45
CA PHE A 10 -2.55 7.09 -3.65
C PHE A 10 -3.44 8.18 -4.26
N ALA A 11 -3.16 9.43 -3.90
CA ALA A 11 -3.80 10.61 -4.46
C ALA A 11 -2.81 11.39 -5.33
N PRO A 12 -3.27 12.23 -6.27
CA PRO A 12 -2.39 13.07 -7.10
C PRO A 12 -1.48 13.96 -6.27
N ALA A 13 -0.29 14.25 -6.82
CA ALA A 13 0.62 15.22 -6.24
C ALA A 13 -0.06 16.60 -6.12
N GLY A 14 0.16 17.29 -5.01
CA GLY A 14 -0.47 18.58 -4.73
C GLY A 14 -1.91 18.51 -4.20
N THR A 15 -2.45 17.30 -3.94
CA THR A 15 -3.76 17.17 -3.27
C THR A 15 -3.76 17.99 -1.96
N PRO A 16 -4.76 18.86 -1.73
CA PRO A 16 -4.79 19.70 -0.53
C PRO A 16 -4.73 18.87 0.76
N PRO A 17 -3.98 19.32 1.79
CA PRO A 17 -3.81 18.56 3.04
C PRO A 17 -5.13 18.21 3.74
N ALA A 18 -6.14 19.08 3.65
CA ALA A 18 -7.46 18.81 4.22
C ALA A 18 -8.16 17.64 3.52
N THR A 19 -8.09 17.58 2.19
CA THR A 19 -8.62 16.48 1.38
C THR A 19 -7.90 15.18 1.68
N LEU A 20 -6.56 15.20 1.78
CA LEU A 20 -5.77 14.03 2.16
C LEU A 20 -6.18 13.50 3.53
N ARG A 21 -6.29 14.37 4.54
CA ARG A 21 -6.73 13.97 5.88
C ARG A 21 -8.12 13.32 5.87
N LYS A 22 -9.07 13.90 5.12
CA LYS A 22 -10.41 13.33 4.98
C LYS A 22 -10.37 11.95 4.32
N LEU A 23 -9.65 11.81 3.20
CA LEU A 23 -9.53 10.53 2.51
C LEU A 23 -8.87 9.47 3.39
N THR A 24 -7.79 9.79 4.11
CA THR A 24 -7.16 8.85 5.04
C THR A 24 -8.15 8.39 6.11
N ALA A 25 -8.90 9.31 6.73
CA ALA A 25 -9.90 8.96 7.73
C ALA A 25 -11.01 8.07 7.16
N ASP A 26 -11.52 8.40 5.97
CA ASP A 26 -12.58 7.65 5.29
C ASP A 26 -12.10 6.22 4.94
N PHE A 27 -10.88 6.05 4.43
CA PHE A 27 -10.30 4.73 4.14
C PHE A 27 -10.04 3.92 5.41
N GLN A 28 -9.54 4.54 6.47
CA GLN A 28 -9.37 3.86 7.76
C GLN A 28 -10.71 3.39 8.32
N ALA A 29 -11.75 4.22 8.26
CA ALA A 29 -13.09 3.83 8.69
C ALA A 29 -13.62 2.64 7.86
N ALA A 30 -13.49 2.70 6.52
CA ALA A 30 -13.95 1.63 5.64
C ALA A 30 -13.18 0.31 5.85
N LEU A 31 -11.86 0.36 6.05
CA LEU A 31 -11.05 -0.85 6.27
C LEU A 31 -11.26 -1.46 7.65
N ASN A 32 -11.65 -0.65 8.66
CA ASN A 32 -11.98 -1.12 10.00
C ASN A 32 -13.47 -1.51 10.16
N ASP A 33 -14.31 -1.23 9.17
CA ASP A 33 -15.68 -1.72 9.15
C ASP A 33 -15.69 -3.27 9.18
N PRO A 34 -16.39 -3.91 10.12
CA PRO A 34 -16.33 -5.36 10.30
C PRO A 34 -16.71 -6.16 9.04
N GLU A 35 -17.69 -5.68 8.27
CA GLU A 35 -18.13 -6.38 7.06
C GLU A 35 -17.06 -6.31 5.97
N THR A 36 -16.49 -5.12 5.77
CA THR A 36 -15.42 -4.89 4.80
C THR A 36 -14.15 -5.66 5.17
N HIS A 37 -13.72 -5.57 6.43
CA HIS A 37 -12.57 -6.30 6.95
C HIS A 37 -12.74 -7.81 6.80
N ARG A 38 -13.93 -8.34 7.13
CA ARG A 38 -14.24 -9.77 6.95
C ARG A 38 -14.18 -10.19 5.49
N LYS A 39 -14.73 -9.41 4.56
CA LYS A 39 -14.70 -9.73 3.12
C LYS A 39 -13.26 -9.76 2.59
N LEU A 40 -12.43 -8.79 2.96
CA LEU A 40 -11.03 -8.72 2.53
C LEU A 40 -10.20 -9.88 3.10
N THR A 41 -10.35 -10.18 4.39
CA THR A 41 -9.65 -11.30 5.04
C THR A 41 -10.08 -12.65 4.47
N GLN A 42 -11.36 -12.85 4.15
CA GLN A 42 -11.84 -14.05 3.45
C GLN A 42 -11.28 -14.19 2.04
N ALA A 43 -11.00 -13.08 1.37
CA ALA A 43 -10.32 -13.06 0.07
C ALA A 43 -8.79 -13.27 0.19
N GLY A 44 -8.26 -13.47 1.40
CA GLY A 44 -6.84 -13.75 1.65
C GLY A 44 -5.97 -12.49 1.83
N PHE A 45 -6.57 -11.31 1.99
CA PHE A 45 -5.83 -10.09 2.29
C PHE A 45 -5.58 -9.95 3.79
N GLU A 46 -4.37 -9.49 4.13
CA GLU A 46 -4.12 -8.86 5.42
C GLU A 46 -4.51 -7.39 5.32
N VAL A 47 -5.44 -6.94 6.17
CA VAL A 47 -5.95 -5.56 6.11
C VAL A 47 -5.05 -4.65 6.93
N MET A 48 -4.38 -3.73 6.25
CA MET A 48 -3.55 -2.70 6.87
C MET A 48 -4.23 -1.33 6.74
N ALA A 49 -4.97 -0.92 7.76
CA ALA A 49 -5.61 0.40 7.83
C ALA A 49 -4.63 1.50 8.31
N SER A 50 -3.50 1.67 7.61
CA SER A 50 -2.45 2.62 7.98
C SER A 50 -2.80 4.08 7.62
N ASP A 51 -1.87 5.01 7.83
CA ASP A 51 -1.95 6.38 7.35
C ASP A 51 -1.06 6.62 6.11
N GLY A 52 -1.15 7.83 5.55
CA GLY A 52 -0.35 8.25 4.40
C GLY A 52 1.17 8.18 4.63
N PRO A 53 1.71 8.75 5.72
CA PRO A 53 3.15 8.66 6.03
C PRO A 53 3.67 7.23 6.18
N ALA A 54 2.91 6.34 6.84
CA ALA A 54 3.31 4.94 6.98
C ALA A 54 3.32 4.22 5.63
N LEU A 55 2.31 4.48 4.78
CA LEU A 55 2.24 3.92 3.43
C LEU A 55 3.40 4.43 2.55
N ASP A 56 3.73 5.73 2.60
CA ASP A 56 4.85 6.31 1.85
C ASP A 56 6.19 5.66 2.26
N ARG A 57 6.42 5.51 3.56
CA ARG A 57 7.61 4.82 4.07
C ARG A 57 7.69 3.38 3.56
N TYR A 58 6.59 2.62 3.70
CA TYR A 58 6.54 1.24 3.26
C TYR A 58 6.78 1.10 1.76
N ALA A 59 6.16 1.96 0.95
CA ALA A 59 6.34 1.99 -0.50
C ALA A 59 7.81 2.22 -0.88
N ARG A 60 8.51 3.15 -0.22
CA ARG A 60 9.94 3.42 -0.43
C ARG A 60 10.81 2.23 -0.05
N GLU A 61 10.52 1.59 1.09
CA GLU A 61 11.25 0.39 1.54
C GLU A 61 11.11 -0.76 0.54
N GLN A 62 9.90 -1.02 0.04
CA GLN A 62 9.68 -2.04 -0.97
C GLN A 62 10.39 -1.68 -2.28
N TYR A 63 10.32 -0.42 -2.70
CA TYR A 63 11.03 0.04 -3.89
C TYR A 63 12.54 -0.19 -3.81
N GLU A 64 13.21 0.23 -2.72
CA GLU A 64 14.65 0.04 -2.57
C GLU A 64 15.04 -1.44 -2.48
N ARG A 65 14.23 -2.26 -1.80
CA ARG A 65 14.42 -3.72 -1.73
C ARG A 65 14.39 -4.35 -3.14
N TRP A 66 13.37 -4.04 -3.94
CA TRP A 66 13.21 -4.63 -5.27
C TRP A 66 14.23 -4.09 -6.27
N LYS A 67 14.56 -2.80 -6.21
CA LYS A 67 15.65 -2.19 -6.98
C LYS A 67 16.99 -2.87 -6.69
N GLY A 68 17.30 -3.12 -5.42
CA GLY A 68 18.52 -3.85 -5.03
C GLY A 68 18.53 -5.30 -5.52
N PHE A 69 17.37 -5.96 -5.55
CA PHE A 69 17.23 -7.30 -6.12
C PHE A 69 17.49 -7.32 -7.63
N VAL A 70 16.85 -6.42 -8.38
CA VAL A 70 17.02 -6.29 -9.85
C VAL A 70 18.48 -6.01 -10.20
N ALA A 71 19.13 -5.08 -9.49
CA ALA A 71 20.53 -4.75 -9.72
C ALA A 71 21.48 -5.95 -9.50
N LYS A 72 21.18 -6.82 -8.54
CA LYS A 72 21.99 -8.02 -8.24
C LYS A 72 21.77 -9.16 -9.23
N THR A 73 20.56 -9.32 -9.75
CA THR A 73 20.21 -10.43 -10.63
C THR A 73 20.38 -10.11 -12.11
N GLY A 74 20.54 -8.83 -12.47
CA GLY A 74 20.61 -8.39 -13.86
C GLY A 74 19.29 -8.59 -14.61
N LEU A 75 18.19 -8.76 -13.87
CA LEU A 75 16.87 -9.01 -14.42
C LEU A 75 16.40 -7.80 -15.23
N LYS A 76 15.93 -8.04 -16.45
CA LYS A 76 15.36 -7.03 -17.34
C LYS A 76 13.90 -7.36 -17.56
N LEU A 77 13.07 -6.33 -17.77
CA LEU A 77 11.78 -6.57 -18.39
C LEU A 77 12.04 -6.97 -19.84
N GLU A 78 11.64 -8.18 -20.19
CA GLU A 78 11.52 -8.60 -21.59
C GLU A 78 10.18 -8.07 -22.13
N GLU A 79 10.17 -7.61 -23.37
CA GLU A 79 8.96 -7.15 -24.08
C GLU A 79 8.06 -8.33 -24.52
#